data_AF-A0AAD9HD70-F1
#
_entry.id   AF-A0AAD9HD70-F1
#
_cell.length_a   1.000
_cell.length_b   1.000
_cell.length_c   1.000
_cell.angle_alpha   90.00
_cell.angle_beta   90.00
_cell.angle_gamma   90.00
#
_symmetry.space_group_name_H-M   'P 1'
#
loop_
_entity.id
_entity.type
_entity.pdbx_description
1 polymer ?
#
loop_
_entity_poly.entity_id
_entity_poly.type
_entity_poly.pdbx_seq_one_letter_code
_entity_poly.pdbx_strand_id
1 'polypeptide(L)'
;MAVSEEDRYSQDDVERSVDNMHQKEDDENDGLLPSTGRHASVKRPMQAWFPGKLSVLLIVLNTLFLFANTIAWTIAGRNAGPHDSKLSSCLTDSNVLPPTPAREAVQYELRRFTGVGAHESEFIGPASDEMDRKWHHLIDNGKWFAIDREMFVRINGNPDTGLRIPDDPEGRFFGMLQVNHQLHCVDILRRSTWFNIKRYRDMDQFSNMTDKDVIIHTNHCLEIIRQSLQCHGDTAMLTYNWVHGHDWPQSAWRSLHSCQSWEALNEWRAENDISHLVTRLERPAWVLDPNAEAPGHRGVAEAVDPIVCRDLECEH
;
A
#
# COMPACT_ATOMS: atom_id res chain seq x y z
N MET A 1 -47.68 29.40 15.87
CA MET A 1 -47.31 29.54 17.30
C MET A 1 -45.87 29.04 17.39
N ALA A 2 -44.89 29.94 17.23
CA ALA A 2 -44.16 30.65 18.30
C ALA A 2 -43.16 29.69 19.02
N VAL A 3 -41.83 29.77 18.78
CA VAL A 3 -40.78 30.56 19.54
C VAL A 3 -40.52 29.92 20.92
N SER A 4 -39.33 29.65 21.48
CA SER A 4 -37.89 29.83 21.19
C SER A 4 -37.04 29.11 22.29
N GLU A 5 -35.75 28.92 21.99
CA GLU A 5 -34.52 29.03 22.84
C GLU A 5 -34.40 28.55 24.30
N GLU A 6 -33.38 27.70 24.47
CA GLU A 6 -32.21 27.74 25.39
C GLU A 6 -32.30 27.53 26.92
N ASP A 7 -31.37 26.66 27.32
CA ASP A 7 -30.51 26.62 28.51
C ASP A 7 -31.06 26.31 29.92
N ARG A 8 -30.58 25.15 30.44
CA ARG A 8 -29.84 25.08 31.71
C ARG A 8 -29.12 23.74 31.93
N TYR A 9 -27.82 23.76 31.63
CA TYR A 9 -26.68 23.32 32.44
C TYR A 9 -26.97 22.55 33.76
N SER A 10 -26.41 21.33 33.88
CA SER A 10 -26.14 20.66 35.15
C SER A 10 -24.62 20.58 35.31
N GLN A 11 -24.13 21.25 36.33
CA GLN A 11 -22.73 21.48 36.68
C GLN A 11 -22.52 20.83 38.05
N ASP A 12 -21.84 19.69 38.07
CA ASP A 12 -21.22 18.98 39.20
C ASP A 12 -20.21 18.07 38.47
N ASP A 13 -18.88 18.20 38.50
CA ASP A 13 -17.95 18.56 39.56
C ASP A 13 -16.70 19.19 38.93
N VAL A 14 -16.45 20.49 39.13
CA VAL A 14 -15.10 21.08 39.05
C VAL A 14 -15.00 22.21 40.08
N GLU A 15 -13.95 22.11 40.90
CA GLU A 15 -13.37 23.11 41.80
C GLU A 15 -14.05 23.36 43.16
N ARG A 16 -13.34 23.03 44.26
CA ARG A 16 -12.48 23.99 45.00
C ARG A 16 -12.15 23.55 46.43
N SER A 17 -10.86 23.27 46.69
CA SER A 17 -10.06 23.63 47.90
C SER A 17 -8.87 22.64 47.98
N VAL A 18 -7.64 22.98 47.59
CA VAL A 18 -6.71 23.96 48.16
C VAL A 18 -6.45 23.74 49.67
N ASP A 19 -5.23 23.28 49.91
CA ASP A 19 -4.32 23.54 51.03
C ASP A 19 -4.42 22.86 52.40
N ASN A 20 -3.29 22.19 52.69
CA ASN A 20 -2.45 22.27 53.90
C ASN A 20 -2.91 21.66 55.22
N MET A 21 -2.17 20.64 55.66
CA MET A 21 -1.54 20.50 57.00
C MET A 21 -0.84 19.12 57.09
N HIS A 22 0.41 18.92 57.53
CA HIS A 22 1.35 19.76 58.29
C HIS A 22 2.81 19.22 58.20
N GLN A 23 3.76 20.16 57.97
CA GLN A 23 5.02 20.43 58.72
C GLN A 23 6.13 19.33 58.82
N LYS A 24 7.44 19.64 58.71
CA LYS A 24 8.21 20.78 59.28
C LYS A 24 9.66 20.83 58.71
N GLU A 25 10.19 22.05 58.49
CA GLU A 25 11.56 22.59 58.79
C GLU A 25 12.82 21.87 58.21
N ASP A 26 13.93 22.47 57.73
CA ASP A 26 14.46 23.84 57.65
C ASP A 26 15.67 23.90 56.68
N ASP A 27 15.93 25.11 56.19
CA ASP A 27 17.22 25.77 55.83
C ASP A 27 18.13 25.34 54.65
N GLU A 28 18.36 26.35 53.81
CA GLU A 28 19.37 26.51 52.76
C GLU A 28 20.80 26.64 53.32
N ASN A 29 21.82 26.13 52.60
CA ASN A 29 23.08 26.88 52.44
C ASN A 29 23.91 26.39 51.23
N ASP A 30 24.34 27.36 50.42
CA ASP A 30 25.30 27.25 49.33
C ASP A 30 26.71 26.88 49.81
N GLY A 31 27.52 26.24 48.94
CA GLY A 31 28.92 25.97 49.26
C GLY A 31 29.78 25.42 48.11
N LEU A 32 30.28 26.32 47.27
CA LEU A 32 31.40 26.13 46.33
C LEU A 32 32.74 25.91 47.06
N LEU A 33 33.48 24.85 46.73
CA LEU A 33 34.91 24.83 46.32
C LEU A 33 35.56 23.42 46.49
N PRO A 34 36.52 23.05 45.62
CA PRO A 34 37.25 21.77 45.66
C PRO A 34 38.60 21.91 46.39
N SER A 35 39.05 20.89 47.12
CA SER A 35 40.49 20.72 47.41
C SER A 35 40.78 19.33 48.02
N THR A 36 41.54 18.51 47.32
CA THR A 36 42.96 18.15 47.57
C THR A 36 43.22 17.20 48.74
N GLY A 37 43.84 16.05 48.44
CA GLY A 37 44.19 15.03 49.43
C GLY A 37 44.98 13.83 48.90
N ARG A 38 46.13 14.11 48.27
CA ARG A 38 47.36 13.29 48.08
C ARG A 38 47.33 11.75 48.20
N HIS A 39 47.78 11.14 47.09
CA HIS A 39 48.75 10.03 46.95
C HIS A 39 48.98 9.04 48.11
N ALA A 40 48.71 7.75 47.86
CA ALA A 40 49.73 6.70 48.03
C ALA A 40 49.40 5.39 47.28
N SER A 41 50.42 4.91 46.57
CA SER A 41 50.70 3.53 46.16
C SER A 41 49.85 2.88 45.06
N VAL A 42 50.42 2.93 43.85
CA VAL A 42 50.16 2.02 42.75
C VAL A 42 50.45 0.57 43.19
N LYS A 43 49.41 -0.25 43.32
CA LYS A 43 49.55 -1.70 43.12
C LYS A 43 49.14 -1.98 41.68
N ARG A 44 50.11 -2.31 40.82
CA ARG A 44 49.82 -2.91 39.51
C ARG A 44 49.05 -4.21 39.80
N PRO A 45 47.80 -4.39 39.33
CA PRO A 45 47.17 -5.70 39.45
C PRO A 45 47.99 -6.66 38.62
N MET A 46 48.43 -7.73 39.29
CA MET A 46 49.09 -8.89 38.70
C MET A 46 48.39 -9.24 37.39
N GLN A 47 49.18 -9.38 36.33
CA GLN A 47 48.77 -9.95 35.06
C GLN A 47 48.25 -11.36 35.36
N ALA A 48 46.95 -11.46 35.63
CA ALA A 48 46.27 -12.70 35.90
C ALA A 48 46.28 -13.46 34.58
N TRP A 49 47.28 -14.33 34.48
CA TRP A 49 47.44 -15.34 33.47
C TRP A 49 46.19 -16.21 33.56
N PHE A 50 45.15 -15.83 32.81
CA PHE A 50 43.94 -16.63 32.68
C PHE A 50 44.39 -18.07 32.43
N PRO A 51 43.86 -19.07 33.17
CA PRO A 51 44.37 -20.42 33.11
C PRO A 51 44.34 -20.82 31.64
N GLY A 52 45.52 -21.06 31.04
CA GLY A 52 45.67 -21.14 29.59
C GLY A 52 44.68 -22.10 28.93
N LYS A 53 44.19 -23.09 29.67
CA LYS A 53 43.11 -24.00 29.28
C LYS A 53 41.76 -23.32 29.00
N LEU A 54 41.34 -22.34 29.79
CA LEU A 54 40.10 -21.60 29.58
C LEU A 54 40.22 -20.64 28.39
N SER A 55 41.36 -19.95 28.27
CA SER A 55 41.62 -19.09 27.10
C SER A 55 41.72 -19.92 25.81
N VAL A 56 42.38 -21.07 25.84
CA VAL A 56 42.45 -22.00 24.71
C VAL A 56 41.06 -22.56 24.38
N LEU A 57 40.24 -22.90 25.38
CA LEU A 57 38.87 -23.36 25.15
C LEU A 57 38.00 -22.28 24.50
N LEU A 58 38.09 -21.03 24.97
CA LEU A 58 37.34 -19.90 24.38
C LEU A 58 37.80 -19.58 22.96
N ILE A 59 39.09 -19.67 22.68
CA ILE A 59 39.64 -19.52 21.33
C ILE A 59 39.12 -20.63 20.42
N VAL A 60 39.14 -21.88 20.86
CA VAL A 60 38.61 -23.03 20.11
C VAL A 60 37.12 -22.85 19.84
N LEU A 61 36.33 -22.47 20.84
CA LEU A 61 34.89 -22.24 20.67
C LEU A 61 34.58 -21.09 19.70
N ASN A 62 35.28 -19.96 19.81
CA ASN A 62 35.08 -18.83 18.88
C ASN A 62 35.53 -19.16 17.47
N THR A 63 36.59 -19.96 17.32
CA THR A 63 37.09 -20.40 16.00
C THR A 63 36.10 -21.37 15.38
N LEU A 64 35.52 -22.30 16.14
CA LEU A 64 34.44 -23.18 15.68
C LEU A 64 33.18 -22.40 15.32
N PHE A 65 32.83 -21.37 16.10
CA PHE A 65 31.69 -20.50 15.80
C PHE A 65 31.91 -19.69 14.52
N LEU A 66 33.10 -19.12 14.31
CA LEU A 66 33.47 -18.44 13.06
C LEU A 66 33.39 -19.39 11.86
N PHE A 67 33.91 -20.62 12.00
CA PHE A 67 33.79 -21.63 10.95
C PHE A 67 32.34 -22.02 10.67
N ALA A 68 31.50 -22.18 11.69
CA ALA A 68 30.08 -22.47 11.51
C ALA A 68 29.36 -21.33 10.78
N ASN A 69 29.66 -20.06 11.12
CA ASN A 69 29.05 -18.90 10.47
C ASN A 69 29.54 -18.72 9.02
N THR A 70 30.82 -18.97 8.73
CA THR A 70 31.33 -18.90 7.34
C THR A 70 30.77 -20.04 6.49
N ILE A 71 30.58 -21.23 7.05
CA ILE A 71 29.89 -22.35 6.39
C ILE A 71 28.41 -22.01 6.16
N ALA A 72 27.72 -21.44 7.15
CA ALA A 72 26.33 -21.01 7.00
C ALA A 72 26.17 -19.92 5.92
N TRP A 73 27.06 -18.93 5.90
CA TRP A 73 27.08 -17.88 4.87
C TRP A 73 27.40 -18.41 3.47
N THR A 74 28.30 -19.38 3.35
CA THR A 74 28.62 -19.98 2.05
C THR A 74 27.55 -20.95 1.57
N ILE A 75 26.80 -21.61 2.46
CA ILE A 75 25.62 -22.42 2.09
C ILE A 75 24.43 -21.50 1.73
N ALA A 76 24.18 -20.44 2.49
CA ALA A 76 23.16 -19.43 2.16
C ALA A 76 23.48 -18.70 0.85
N GLY A 77 24.75 -18.34 0.63
CA GLY A 77 25.22 -17.71 -0.61
C GLY A 77 25.33 -18.65 -1.80
N ARG A 78 25.38 -19.98 -1.61
CA ARG A 78 25.33 -20.97 -2.70
C ARG A 78 23.91 -21.42 -3.06
N ASN A 79 22.94 -21.26 -2.15
CA ASN A 79 21.51 -21.35 -2.47
C ASN A 79 20.99 -20.10 -3.21
N ALA A 80 21.77 -19.01 -3.22
CA ALA A 80 21.66 -17.95 -4.21
C ALA A 80 22.43 -18.34 -5.48
N GLY A 81 21.85 -19.25 -6.28
CA GLY A 81 22.40 -19.61 -7.59
C GLY A 81 22.40 -18.40 -8.56
N PRO A 82 23.31 -18.36 -9.55
CA PRO A 82 23.43 -17.26 -10.50
C PRO A 82 22.39 -17.41 -11.62
N HIS A 83 21.49 -16.42 -11.77
CA HIS A 83 20.61 -16.31 -12.93
C HIS A 83 20.45 -14.86 -13.37
N ASP A 84 21.11 -14.51 -14.47
CA ASP A 84 20.87 -13.31 -15.26
C ASP A 84 20.41 -13.78 -16.64
N SER A 85 19.16 -13.52 -17.00
CA SER A 85 18.64 -13.65 -18.36
C SER A 85 17.94 -12.33 -18.69
N LYS A 86 18.81 -11.38 -19.05
CA LYS A 86 18.54 -9.95 -19.07
C LYS A 86 17.26 -9.63 -19.83
N LEU A 87 16.35 -9.01 -19.08
CA LEU A 87 15.02 -8.53 -19.42
C LEU A 87 13.88 -9.55 -19.64
N SER A 88 14.10 -10.87 -19.59
CA SER A 88 12.98 -11.84 -19.52
C SER A 88 13.12 -13.02 -18.52
N SER A 89 14.23 -13.19 -17.79
CA SER A 89 14.26 -14.14 -16.64
C SER A 89 13.66 -13.58 -15.37
N CYS A 90 13.40 -12.27 -15.29
CA CYS A 90 12.84 -11.66 -14.08
C CYS A 90 11.38 -12.11 -13.80
N LEU A 91 10.84 -13.02 -14.61
CA LEU A 91 9.51 -13.61 -14.50
C LEU A 91 9.52 -15.03 -13.89
N THR A 92 10.65 -15.56 -13.42
CA THR A 92 10.64 -16.86 -12.74
C THR A 92 10.01 -16.70 -11.34
N ASP A 93 8.72 -17.07 -11.29
CA ASP A 93 7.82 -17.29 -10.14
C ASP A 93 6.96 -16.15 -9.57
N SER A 94 6.86 -15.00 -10.23
CA SER A 94 5.88 -13.95 -9.80
C SER A 94 4.45 -14.15 -10.32
N ASN A 95 4.24 -15.06 -11.29
CA ASN A 95 2.97 -15.20 -12.00
C ASN A 95 2.11 -16.33 -11.42
N VAL A 96 1.92 -16.33 -10.10
CA VAL A 96 0.96 -17.25 -9.46
C VAL A 96 -0.44 -16.77 -9.76
N LEU A 97 -1.04 -17.25 -10.85
CA LEU A 97 -2.44 -17.00 -11.19
C LEU A 97 -3.38 -17.89 -10.35
N PRO A 98 -4.55 -17.38 -9.92
CA PRO A 98 -5.56 -18.23 -9.32
C PRO A 98 -6.07 -19.27 -10.34
N PRO A 99 -6.83 -20.28 -9.89
CA PRO A 99 -7.58 -21.13 -10.80
C PRO A 99 -8.51 -20.26 -11.67
N THR A 100 -8.20 -20.18 -12.96
CA THR A 100 -8.93 -19.32 -13.90
C THR A 100 -8.89 -19.89 -15.33
N PRO A 101 -10.01 -19.87 -16.07
CA PRO A 101 -10.04 -20.22 -17.49
C PRO A 101 -9.39 -19.13 -18.36
N ALA A 102 -9.21 -17.91 -17.85
CA ALA A 102 -8.64 -16.79 -18.61
C ALA A 102 -7.10 -16.84 -18.71
N ARG A 103 -6.45 -17.93 -18.28
CA ARG A 103 -4.99 -18.06 -18.22
C ARG A 103 -4.31 -17.81 -19.57
N GLU A 104 -4.91 -18.28 -20.65
CA GLU A 104 -4.41 -18.08 -22.03
C GLU A 104 -4.53 -16.64 -22.53
N ALA A 105 -5.38 -15.81 -21.91
CA ALA A 105 -5.56 -14.42 -22.27
C ALA A 105 -4.59 -13.48 -21.51
N VAL A 106 -3.87 -13.98 -20.50
CA VAL A 106 -2.96 -13.16 -19.70
C VAL A 106 -1.73 -12.76 -20.53
N GLN A 107 -1.61 -11.46 -20.78
CA GLN A 107 -0.47 -10.83 -21.44
C GLN A 107 -0.02 -9.66 -20.59
N TYR A 108 1.30 -9.50 -20.44
CA TYR A 108 1.87 -8.40 -19.68
C TYR A 108 2.36 -7.32 -20.63
N GLU A 109 1.98 -6.08 -20.35
CA GLU A 109 2.47 -4.90 -21.06
C GLU A 109 2.94 -3.83 -20.09
N LEU A 110 3.98 -3.10 -20.47
CA LEU A 110 4.39 -1.89 -19.77
C LEU A 110 3.66 -0.71 -20.40
N ARG A 111 2.85 -0.02 -19.61
CA ARG A 111 2.16 1.21 -20.03
C ARG A 111 2.25 2.27 -18.96
N ARG A 112 2.23 3.53 -19.38
CA ARG A 112 2.12 4.68 -18.47
C ARG A 112 0.67 4.93 -18.13
N PHE A 113 0.42 5.34 -16.89
CA PHE A 113 -0.91 5.84 -16.54
C PHE A 113 -1.07 7.25 -17.08
N THR A 114 -2.14 7.47 -17.83
CA THR A 114 -2.45 8.76 -18.45
C THR A 114 -3.62 9.41 -17.72
N GLY A 115 -3.72 10.74 -17.72
CA GLY A 115 -4.85 11.43 -17.08
C GLY A 115 -4.90 11.35 -15.54
N VAL A 116 -3.78 10.97 -14.91
CA VAL A 116 -3.56 10.98 -13.45
C VAL A 116 -3.05 12.36 -12.98
N GLY A 117 -3.32 13.45 -13.72
CA GLY A 117 -2.79 14.78 -13.42
C GLY A 117 -3.53 15.87 -14.18
N ALA A 118 -2.83 16.92 -14.63
CA ALA A 118 -3.40 17.98 -15.47
C ALA A 118 -3.81 17.54 -16.89
N HIS A 119 -3.61 16.26 -17.24
CA HIS A 119 -4.00 15.69 -18.51
C HIS A 119 -5.43 15.14 -18.44
N GLU A 120 -6.21 15.30 -19.51
CA GLU A 120 -7.58 14.80 -19.58
C GLU A 120 -7.59 13.27 -19.71
N SER A 121 -8.30 12.58 -18.81
CA SER A 121 -8.72 11.19 -19.04
C SER A 121 -10.14 11.20 -19.59
N GLU A 122 -10.43 10.36 -20.59
CA GLU A 122 -11.79 10.22 -21.12
C GLU A 122 -12.78 9.57 -20.13
N PHE A 123 -12.27 8.96 -19.05
CA PHE A 123 -13.04 8.31 -17.99
C PHE A 123 -13.25 9.19 -16.76
N ILE A 124 -12.71 10.41 -16.78
CA ILE A 124 -12.91 11.45 -15.77
C ILE A 124 -13.68 12.60 -16.40
N GLY A 125 -14.71 13.09 -15.71
CA GLY A 125 -15.38 14.32 -16.09
C GLY A 125 -16.66 14.54 -15.30
N PRO A 126 -17.39 15.62 -15.60
CA PRO A 126 -18.74 15.83 -15.09
C PRO A 126 -19.65 14.66 -15.45
N ALA A 127 -20.66 14.42 -14.61
CA ALA A 127 -21.71 13.44 -14.90
C ALA A 127 -22.40 13.78 -16.23
N SER A 128 -22.47 12.79 -17.12
CA SER A 128 -23.08 12.91 -18.45
C SER A 128 -23.39 11.54 -19.03
N ASP A 129 -24.36 11.47 -19.95
CA ASP A 129 -24.70 10.23 -20.66
C ASP A 129 -23.51 9.65 -21.43
N GLU A 130 -22.63 10.51 -21.95
CA GLU A 130 -21.40 10.08 -22.63
C GLU A 130 -20.45 9.36 -21.66
N MET A 131 -20.23 9.95 -20.48
CA MET A 131 -19.39 9.35 -19.45
C MET A 131 -19.95 8.00 -19.00
N ASP A 132 -21.25 7.94 -18.73
CA ASP A 132 -21.92 6.70 -18.31
C ASP A 132 -21.84 5.61 -19.39
N ARG A 133 -21.95 5.98 -20.68
CA ARG A 133 -21.74 5.06 -21.80
C ARG A 133 -20.30 4.55 -21.88
N LYS A 134 -19.29 5.41 -21.67
CA LYS A 134 -17.87 5.00 -21.66
C LYS A 134 -17.60 3.98 -20.56
N TRP A 135 -18.07 4.24 -19.34
CA TRP A 135 -17.95 3.31 -18.22
C TRP A 135 -18.71 2.01 -18.46
N HIS A 136 -19.93 2.09 -19.00
CA HIS A 136 -20.70 0.89 -19.36
C HIS A 136 -19.97 0.00 -20.37
N HIS A 137 -19.36 0.61 -21.40
CA HIS A 137 -18.58 -0.11 -22.41
C HIS A 137 -17.27 -0.68 -21.85
N LEU A 138 -16.59 0.07 -20.97
CA LEU A 138 -15.35 -0.39 -20.32
C LEU A 138 -15.58 -1.62 -19.45
N ILE A 139 -16.64 -1.59 -18.64
CA ILE A 139 -16.95 -2.70 -17.72
C ILE A 139 -17.53 -3.88 -18.51
N ASP A 140 -18.29 -3.58 -19.58
CA ASP A 140 -19.07 -4.53 -20.37
C ASP A 140 -19.99 -5.39 -19.47
N ASN A 141 -20.77 -4.69 -18.63
CA ASN A 141 -21.65 -5.32 -17.65
C ASN A 141 -22.56 -6.35 -18.34
N GLY A 142 -22.57 -7.59 -17.82
CA GLY A 142 -23.43 -8.67 -18.32
C GLY A 142 -22.75 -9.63 -19.30
N LYS A 143 -21.45 -9.47 -19.58
CA LYS A 143 -20.66 -10.55 -20.18
C LYS A 143 -20.28 -11.59 -19.13
N TRP A 144 -21.02 -12.69 -19.18
CA TRP A 144 -20.70 -13.90 -18.45
C TRP A 144 -20.04 -14.90 -19.40
N PHE A 145 -19.21 -15.79 -18.86
CA PHE A 145 -18.72 -16.96 -19.59
C PHE A 145 -19.09 -18.23 -18.83
N ALA A 146 -19.09 -19.34 -19.55
CA ALA A 146 -19.38 -20.64 -18.98
C ALA A 146 -18.14 -21.20 -18.26
N ILE A 147 -18.33 -21.72 -17.05
CA ILE A 147 -17.33 -22.44 -16.28
C ILE A 147 -17.78 -23.90 -16.17
N ASP A 148 -16.89 -24.83 -16.48
CA ASP A 148 -17.17 -26.26 -16.30
C ASP A 148 -17.28 -26.64 -14.81
N ARG A 149 -17.84 -27.82 -14.54
CA ARG A 149 -18.06 -28.29 -13.18
C ARG A 149 -16.76 -28.43 -12.39
N GLU A 150 -15.69 -28.86 -13.04
CA GLU A 150 -14.42 -29.12 -12.36
C GLU A 150 -13.80 -27.82 -11.87
N MET A 151 -13.69 -26.82 -12.74
CA MET A 151 -13.22 -25.48 -12.44
C MET A 151 -14.12 -24.81 -11.39
N PHE A 152 -15.44 -24.93 -11.50
CA PHE A 152 -16.37 -24.38 -10.50
C PHE A 152 -16.13 -24.97 -9.10
N VAL A 153 -15.93 -26.29 -8.99
CA VAL A 153 -15.60 -26.94 -7.72
C VAL A 153 -14.28 -26.43 -7.15
N ARG A 154 -13.25 -26.21 -7.99
CA ARG A 154 -11.96 -25.66 -7.53
C ARG A 154 -12.08 -24.24 -6.97
N ILE A 155 -12.95 -23.41 -7.56
CA ILE A 155 -13.11 -22.00 -7.18
C ILE A 155 -14.07 -21.82 -6.01
N ASN A 156 -15.20 -22.54 -6.02
CA ASN A 156 -16.35 -22.29 -5.15
C ASN A 156 -16.67 -23.48 -4.21
N GLY A 157 -16.01 -24.63 -4.39
CA GLY A 157 -16.09 -25.78 -3.48
C GLY A 157 -17.33 -26.66 -3.64
N ASN A 158 -18.54 -26.09 -3.63
CA ASN A 158 -19.79 -26.85 -3.71
C ASN A 158 -20.60 -26.52 -4.99
N PRO A 159 -20.73 -27.47 -5.95
CA PRO A 159 -21.46 -27.26 -7.20
C PRO A 159 -22.98 -27.41 -7.07
N ASP A 160 -23.50 -27.89 -5.94
CA ASP A 160 -24.93 -28.19 -5.78
C ASP A 160 -25.76 -26.93 -5.57
N THR A 161 -25.16 -25.91 -4.95
CA THR A 161 -25.77 -24.58 -4.78
C THR A 161 -25.40 -23.61 -5.89
N GLY A 162 -24.53 -24.00 -6.82
CA GLY A 162 -24.01 -23.10 -7.84
C GLY A 162 -25.05 -22.64 -8.86
N LEU A 163 -24.95 -21.39 -9.30
CA LEU A 163 -25.77 -20.85 -10.37
C LEU A 163 -25.38 -21.48 -11.72
N ARG A 164 -26.23 -22.39 -12.21
CA ARG A 164 -26.06 -23.10 -13.48
C ARG A 164 -26.65 -22.30 -14.64
N ILE A 165 -26.08 -22.53 -15.83
CA ILE A 165 -26.66 -22.05 -17.09
C ILE A 165 -27.91 -22.89 -17.38
N PRO A 166 -29.10 -22.28 -17.53
CA PRO A 166 -30.32 -23.01 -17.87
C PRO A 166 -30.17 -23.74 -19.21
N ASP A 167 -30.69 -24.97 -19.27
CA ASP A 167 -30.73 -25.82 -20.47
C ASP A 167 -29.36 -26.12 -21.12
N ASP A 168 -28.25 -25.87 -20.42
CA ASP A 168 -26.90 -26.21 -20.88
C ASP A 168 -26.65 -27.73 -20.76
N PRO A 169 -26.40 -28.46 -21.86
CA PRO A 169 -26.28 -29.92 -21.85
C PRO A 169 -25.04 -30.41 -21.07
N GLU A 170 -24.04 -29.55 -20.91
CA GLU A 170 -22.82 -29.82 -20.13
C GLU A 170 -23.00 -29.48 -18.63
N GLY A 171 -24.11 -28.85 -18.25
CA GLY A 171 -24.43 -28.49 -16.87
C GLY A 171 -23.47 -27.45 -16.28
N ARG A 172 -22.97 -26.53 -17.12
CA ARG A 172 -21.99 -25.50 -16.76
C ARG A 172 -22.57 -24.37 -15.90
N PHE A 173 -21.69 -23.54 -15.36
CA PHE A 173 -22.00 -22.46 -14.42
C PHE A 173 -21.66 -21.09 -15.00
N PHE A 174 -22.27 -20.05 -14.46
CA PHE A 174 -21.91 -18.67 -14.79
C PHE A 174 -20.60 -18.25 -14.11
N GLY A 175 -19.74 -17.58 -14.88
CA GLY A 175 -18.49 -16.99 -14.43
C GLY A 175 -18.33 -15.54 -14.88
N MET A 176 -17.61 -14.76 -14.08
CA MET A 176 -17.17 -13.41 -14.38
C MET A 176 -15.74 -13.21 -13.84
N LEU A 177 -14.94 -12.37 -14.49
CA LEU A 177 -13.63 -11.98 -13.97
C LEU A 177 -13.79 -10.95 -12.85
N GLN A 178 -12.99 -11.09 -11.79
CA GLN A 178 -13.00 -10.17 -10.66
C GLN A 178 -12.62 -8.74 -11.06
N VAL A 179 -11.74 -8.54 -12.05
CA VAL A 179 -11.42 -7.20 -12.56
C VAL A 179 -12.65 -6.44 -13.07
N ASN A 180 -13.60 -7.11 -13.74
CA ASN A 180 -14.84 -6.47 -14.20
C ASN A 180 -15.72 -6.06 -13.02
N HIS A 181 -15.81 -6.91 -11.99
CA HIS A 181 -16.55 -6.58 -10.77
C HIS A 181 -15.90 -5.42 -9.99
N GLN A 182 -14.56 -5.38 -9.91
CA GLN A 182 -13.82 -4.28 -9.30
C GLN A 182 -14.07 -2.95 -10.04
N LEU A 183 -14.03 -2.97 -11.37
CA LEU A 183 -14.36 -1.79 -12.20
C LEU A 183 -15.82 -1.34 -12.01
N HIS A 184 -16.76 -2.27 -11.92
CA HIS A 184 -18.15 -1.99 -11.57
C HIS A 184 -18.27 -1.28 -10.20
N CYS A 185 -17.56 -1.75 -9.19
CA CYS A 185 -17.52 -1.12 -7.87
C CYS A 185 -16.95 0.31 -7.93
N VAL A 186 -15.89 0.54 -8.71
CA VAL A 186 -15.35 1.89 -8.92
C VAL A 186 -16.36 2.81 -9.59
N ASP A 187 -17.14 2.32 -10.56
CA ASP A 187 -18.20 3.12 -11.20
C ASP A 187 -19.33 3.47 -10.22
N ILE A 188 -19.72 2.54 -9.33
CA ILE A 188 -20.67 2.85 -8.24
C ILE A 188 -20.13 3.97 -7.35
N LEU A 189 -18.85 3.89 -6.97
CA LEU A 189 -18.20 4.94 -6.17
C LEU A 189 -18.21 6.27 -6.91
N ARG A 190 -17.80 6.30 -8.19
CA ARG A 190 -17.86 7.49 -9.05
C ARG A 190 -19.23 8.15 -9.05
N ARG A 191 -20.30 7.36 -9.12
CA ARG A 191 -21.68 7.85 -9.15
C ARG A 191 -22.20 8.28 -7.76
N SER A 192 -21.57 7.82 -6.68
CA SER A 192 -22.06 7.98 -5.29
C SER A 192 -21.24 8.95 -4.43
N THR A 193 -20.01 9.28 -4.82
CA THR A 193 -19.09 10.13 -4.04
C THR A 193 -19.62 11.55 -3.78
N TRP A 194 -20.61 12.01 -4.56
CA TRP A 194 -21.24 13.33 -4.38
C TRP A 194 -21.95 13.51 -3.02
N PHE A 195 -22.45 12.44 -2.41
CA PHE A 195 -23.27 12.53 -1.19
C PHE A 195 -22.53 13.01 0.06
N ASN A 196 -21.19 13.01 0.05
CA ASN A 196 -20.37 13.23 1.23
C ASN A 196 -19.56 14.54 1.22
N ILE A 197 -19.42 15.25 0.09
CA ILE A 197 -18.55 16.43 -0.06
C ILE A 197 -18.79 17.47 1.04
N LYS A 198 -20.05 17.78 1.36
CA LYS A 198 -20.41 18.76 2.40
C LYS A 198 -19.89 18.42 3.79
N ARG A 199 -19.76 17.12 4.14
CA ARG A 199 -19.31 16.66 5.45
C ARG A 199 -17.79 16.63 5.57
N TYR A 200 -17.10 16.30 4.47
CA TYR A 200 -15.65 16.11 4.44
C TYR A 200 -14.86 17.33 3.96
N ARG A 201 -15.52 18.34 3.36
CA ARG A 201 -14.88 19.61 2.96
C ARG A 201 -14.14 20.28 4.12
N ASP A 202 -14.75 20.28 5.29
CA ASP A 202 -14.20 20.97 6.46
C ASP A 202 -13.24 20.07 7.28
N MET A 203 -12.87 18.89 6.76
CA MET A 203 -11.92 17.96 7.41
C MET A 203 -10.57 17.95 6.68
N ASP A 204 -9.50 17.94 7.48
CA ASP A 204 -8.05 17.95 7.17
C ASP A 204 -7.66 18.05 5.69
N GLN A 205 -7.84 16.98 4.91
CA GLN A 205 -7.36 16.87 3.52
C GLN A 205 -8.06 17.77 2.49
N PHE A 206 -9.26 18.30 2.79
CA PHE A 206 -10.02 19.19 1.90
C PHE A 206 -10.22 20.59 2.48
N SER A 207 -9.57 20.88 3.62
CA SER A 207 -9.66 22.19 4.25
C SER A 207 -9.25 23.30 3.28
N ASN A 208 -10.08 24.35 3.18
CA ASN A 208 -9.92 25.49 2.27
C ASN A 208 -10.01 25.17 0.75
N MET A 209 -10.44 23.97 0.36
CA MET A 209 -10.69 23.64 -1.05
C MET A 209 -12.12 24.02 -1.48
N THR A 210 -12.30 24.39 -2.75
CA THR A 210 -13.63 24.58 -3.32
C THR A 210 -14.26 23.23 -3.65
N ASP A 211 -15.59 23.17 -3.78
CA ASP A 211 -16.30 21.96 -4.23
C ASP A 211 -15.72 21.45 -5.56
N LYS A 212 -15.32 22.37 -6.45
CA LYS A 212 -14.67 22.05 -7.73
C LYS A 212 -13.35 21.31 -7.53
N ASP A 213 -12.51 21.77 -6.61
CA ASP A 213 -11.20 21.15 -6.35
C ASP A 213 -11.37 19.74 -5.76
N VAL A 214 -12.35 19.55 -4.86
CA VAL A 214 -12.68 18.24 -4.28
C VAL A 214 -13.15 17.27 -5.35
N ILE A 215 -14.00 17.72 -6.30
CA ILE A 215 -14.46 16.89 -7.42
C ILE A 215 -13.29 16.47 -8.31
N ILE A 216 -12.42 17.42 -8.66
CA ILE A 216 -11.24 17.15 -9.49
C ILE A 216 -10.34 16.12 -8.80
N HIS A 217 -10.06 16.31 -7.50
CA HIS A 217 -9.23 15.38 -6.74
C HIS A 217 -9.86 13.98 -6.65
N THR A 218 -11.16 13.91 -6.34
CA THR A 218 -11.91 12.65 -6.26
C THR A 218 -11.87 11.89 -7.58
N ASN A 219 -12.10 12.60 -8.69
CA ASN A 219 -12.06 12.00 -10.02
C ASN A 219 -10.66 11.49 -10.38
N HIS A 220 -9.62 12.27 -10.05
CA HIS A 220 -8.22 11.85 -10.22
C HIS A 220 -7.91 10.57 -9.42
N CYS A 221 -8.35 10.46 -8.16
CA CYS A 221 -8.19 9.26 -7.36
C CYS A 221 -8.91 8.04 -7.98
N LEU A 222 -10.14 8.22 -8.44
CA LEU A 222 -10.91 7.16 -9.10
C LEU A 222 -10.21 6.66 -10.36
N GLU A 223 -9.55 7.54 -11.11
CA GLU A 223 -8.82 7.16 -12.31
C GLU A 223 -7.52 6.40 -12.03
N ILE A 224 -6.79 6.77 -10.96
CA ILE A 224 -5.65 5.97 -10.49
C ILE A 224 -6.10 4.55 -10.18
N ILE A 225 -7.21 4.41 -9.45
CA ILE A 225 -7.75 3.11 -9.07
C ILE A 225 -8.18 2.34 -10.33
N ARG A 226 -8.96 2.96 -11.23
CA ARG A 226 -9.41 2.32 -12.49
C ARG A 226 -8.23 1.81 -13.32
N GLN A 227 -7.17 2.60 -13.47
CA GLN A 227 -5.98 2.20 -14.23
C GLN A 227 -5.18 1.13 -13.52
N SER A 228 -5.04 1.22 -12.20
CA SER A 228 -4.40 0.19 -11.37
C SER A 228 -5.11 -1.15 -11.49
N LEU A 229 -6.44 -1.18 -11.43
CA LEU A 229 -7.24 -2.41 -11.58
C LEU A 229 -7.03 -3.04 -12.97
N GLN A 230 -7.03 -2.25 -14.04
CA GLN A 230 -6.75 -2.77 -15.39
C GLN A 230 -5.29 -3.19 -15.56
N CYS A 231 -4.35 -2.52 -14.90
CA CYS A 231 -2.93 -2.87 -14.94
C CYS A 231 -2.68 -4.24 -14.29
N HIS A 232 -3.32 -4.50 -13.16
CA HIS A 232 -3.19 -5.78 -12.46
C HIS A 232 -4.05 -6.88 -13.07
N GLY A 233 -5.23 -6.55 -13.63
CA GLY A 233 -6.06 -7.47 -14.39
C GLY A 233 -6.44 -8.72 -13.61
N ASP A 234 -7.10 -8.57 -12.46
CA ASP A 234 -7.45 -9.69 -11.58
C ASP A 234 -8.29 -10.77 -12.29
N THR A 235 -7.63 -11.89 -12.59
CA THR A 235 -8.19 -13.03 -13.31
C THR A 235 -8.93 -14.02 -12.41
N ALA A 236 -9.02 -13.74 -11.10
CA ALA A 236 -9.83 -14.53 -10.19
C ALA A 236 -11.30 -14.53 -10.62
N MET A 237 -12.01 -15.59 -10.26
CA MET A 237 -13.36 -15.86 -10.74
C MET A 237 -14.41 -15.46 -9.71
N LEU A 238 -15.35 -14.60 -10.13
CA LEU A 238 -16.58 -14.35 -9.42
C LEU A 238 -17.63 -15.37 -9.88
N THR A 239 -18.14 -16.15 -8.93
CA THR A 239 -19.19 -17.15 -9.15
C THR A 239 -20.38 -16.87 -8.24
N TYR A 240 -21.49 -17.58 -8.43
CA TYR A 240 -22.73 -17.33 -7.70
C TYR A 240 -23.32 -18.61 -7.16
N ASN A 241 -23.96 -18.52 -5.99
CA ASN A 241 -24.66 -19.60 -5.33
C ASN A 241 -26.10 -19.20 -4.97
N TRP A 242 -27.03 -20.12 -5.09
CA TRP A 242 -28.35 -20.03 -4.47
C TRP A 242 -28.21 -20.16 -2.95
N VAL A 243 -28.77 -19.21 -2.23
CA VAL A 243 -28.75 -19.17 -0.76
C VAL A 243 -30.19 -19.10 -0.25
N HIS A 244 -30.52 -19.95 0.71
CA HIS A 244 -31.85 -19.98 1.31
C HIS A 244 -32.24 -18.61 1.88
N GLY A 245 -33.46 -18.16 1.59
CA GLY A 245 -33.99 -16.87 2.05
C GLY A 245 -33.63 -15.68 1.15
N HIS A 246 -32.96 -15.90 0.02
CA HIS A 246 -32.68 -14.87 -0.97
C HIS A 246 -33.41 -15.18 -2.28
N ASP A 247 -34.08 -14.16 -2.85
CA ASP A 247 -34.77 -14.28 -4.14
C ASP A 247 -33.80 -14.34 -5.34
N TRP A 248 -32.55 -13.91 -5.13
CA TRP A 248 -31.51 -13.83 -6.16
C TRP A 248 -30.25 -14.58 -5.73
N PRO A 249 -29.50 -15.16 -6.68
CA PRO A 249 -28.25 -15.85 -6.37
C PRO A 249 -27.23 -14.86 -5.82
N GLN A 250 -26.48 -15.29 -4.81
CA GLN A 250 -25.50 -14.49 -4.09
C GLN A 250 -24.10 -14.78 -4.61
N SER A 251 -23.29 -13.73 -4.75
CA SER A 251 -21.88 -13.85 -5.13
C SER A 251 -21.09 -14.69 -4.12
N ALA A 252 -20.23 -15.56 -4.62
CA ALA A 252 -19.29 -16.33 -3.82
C ALA A 252 -17.98 -15.55 -3.68
N TRP A 253 -17.70 -15.06 -2.47
CA TRP A 253 -16.56 -14.16 -2.19
C TRP A 253 -15.25 -14.86 -1.79
N ARG A 254 -15.16 -16.18 -1.94
CA ARG A 254 -14.03 -16.98 -1.43
C ARG A 254 -12.99 -17.35 -2.50
N SER A 255 -13.02 -16.67 -3.65
CA SER A 255 -12.05 -16.90 -4.72
C SER A 255 -10.63 -16.57 -4.25
N LEU A 256 -9.65 -17.33 -4.74
CA LEU A 256 -8.24 -16.98 -4.58
C LEU A 256 -7.86 -15.87 -5.55
N HIS A 257 -6.94 -15.00 -5.14
CA HIS A 257 -6.44 -13.88 -5.92
C HIS A 257 -4.91 -13.91 -5.97
N SER A 258 -4.33 -13.39 -7.05
CA SER A 258 -2.90 -13.10 -7.13
C SER A 258 -2.63 -11.76 -6.46
N CYS A 259 -1.86 -11.75 -5.37
CA CYS A 259 -1.56 -10.52 -4.64
C CYS A 259 -0.06 -10.39 -4.40
N GLN A 260 0.41 -9.15 -4.42
CA GLN A 260 1.71 -8.81 -3.86
C GLN A 260 1.64 -8.95 -2.33
N SER A 261 2.70 -9.44 -1.70
CA SER A 261 2.74 -9.55 -0.23
C SER A 261 2.76 -8.17 0.41
N TRP A 262 1.66 -7.80 1.06
CA TRP A 262 1.54 -6.51 1.74
C TRP A 262 2.51 -6.35 2.90
N GLU A 263 2.80 -7.45 3.60
CA GLU A 263 3.78 -7.47 4.69
C GLU A 263 5.19 -7.21 4.16
N ALA A 264 5.61 -7.95 3.13
CA ALA A 264 6.93 -7.77 2.54
C ALA A 264 7.12 -6.36 1.96
N LEU A 265 6.08 -5.80 1.31
CA LEU A 265 6.13 -4.42 0.80
C LEU A 265 6.26 -3.39 1.93
N ASN A 266 5.60 -3.61 3.07
CA ASN A 266 5.71 -2.69 4.21
C ASN A 266 7.02 -2.81 4.96
N GLU A 267 7.53 -4.02 5.13
CA GLU A 267 8.84 -4.27 5.71
C GLU A 267 9.91 -3.55 4.88
N TRP A 268 9.90 -3.76 3.55
CA TRP A 268 10.80 -3.05 2.64
C TRP A 268 10.65 -1.52 2.76
N ARG A 269 9.42 -0.98 2.80
CA ARG A 269 9.18 0.46 2.98
C ARG A 269 9.76 0.98 4.29
N ALA A 270 9.60 0.24 5.39
CA ALA A 270 10.06 0.65 6.71
C ALA A 270 11.60 0.65 6.79
N GLU A 271 12.25 -0.37 6.23
CA GLU A 271 13.72 -0.44 6.15
C GLU A 271 14.33 0.68 5.32
N ASN A 272 13.58 1.18 4.32
CA ASN A 272 14.00 2.25 3.42
C ASN A 272 13.37 3.60 3.80
N ASP A 273 12.85 3.78 5.01
CA ASP A 273 12.21 5.02 5.43
C ASP A 273 13.23 6.17 5.59
N ILE A 274 13.01 7.23 4.82
CA ILE A 274 13.78 8.47 4.87
C ILE A 274 13.01 9.64 5.46
N SER A 275 11.83 9.40 6.05
CA SER A 275 10.98 10.47 6.60
C SER A 275 11.73 11.37 7.58
N HIS A 276 12.65 10.79 8.37
CA HIS A 276 13.52 11.51 9.29
C HIS A 276 14.50 12.50 8.62
N LEU A 277 14.78 12.34 7.32
CA LEU A 277 15.63 13.26 6.53
C LEU A 277 14.82 14.43 5.96
N VAL A 278 13.50 14.32 5.87
CA VAL A 278 12.62 15.33 5.27
C VAL A 278 12.35 16.45 6.28
N THR A 279 13.28 17.39 6.37
CA THR A 279 13.16 18.57 7.27
C THR A 279 12.55 19.79 6.60
N ARG A 280 12.71 19.91 5.28
CA ARG A 280 12.10 20.95 4.43
C ARG A 280 12.00 20.46 2.99
N LEU A 281 11.02 20.99 2.26
CA LEU A 281 10.92 20.78 0.82
C LEU A 281 11.56 21.97 0.09
N GLU A 282 12.59 21.71 -0.70
CA GLU A 282 13.20 22.73 -1.56
C GLU A 282 12.47 22.76 -2.90
N ARG A 283 11.91 23.92 -3.25
CA ARG A 283 11.30 24.16 -4.56
C ARG A 283 12.33 24.86 -5.46
N PRO A 284 12.73 24.26 -6.58
CA PRO A 284 13.69 24.91 -7.47
C PRO A 284 13.15 26.23 -8.01
N ALA A 285 13.94 27.31 -7.90
CA ALA A 285 13.50 28.66 -8.26
C ALA A 285 13.06 28.78 -9.73
N TRP A 286 13.71 28.03 -10.63
CA TRP A 286 13.41 28.03 -12.06
C TRP A 286 12.04 27.45 -12.41
N VAL A 287 11.43 26.65 -11.54
CA VAL A 287 10.07 26.11 -11.76
C VAL A 287 9.02 27.21 -11.56
N LEU A 288 9.31 28.23 -10.75
CA LEU A 288 8.37 29.30 -10.39
C LEU A 288 8.55 30.57 -11.23
N ASP A 289 9.71 30.74 -11.86
CA ASP A 289 9.99 31.88 -12.72
C ASP A 289 9.73 31.49 -14.19
N PRO A 290 8.68 32.03 -14.83
CA PRO A 290 8.39 31.75 -16.23
C PRO A 290 9.49 32.22 -17.20
N ASN A 291 10.46 33.00 -16.74
CA ASN A 291 11.60 33.47 -17.50
C ASN A 291 12.91 32.73 -17.17
N ALA A 292 12.90 31.80 -16.21
CA ALA A 292 14.10 31.06 -15.84
C ALA A 292 14.36 29.92 -16.82
N GLU A 293 15.62 29.77 -17.25
CA GLU A 293 16.06 28.64 -18.04
C GLU A 293 16.29 27.42 -17.14
N ALA A 294 15.74 26.26 -17.50
CA ALA A 294 15.97 25.02 -16.78
C ALA A 294 17.45 24.61 -16.86
N PRO A 295 18.05 24.02 -15.80
CA PRO A 295 19.41 23.52 -15.86
C PRO A 295 19.54 22.43 -16.93
N GLY A 296 20.15 22.76 -18.08
CA GLY A 296 20.39 21.83 -19.19
C GLY A 296 19.32 21.80 -20.30
N HIS A 297 18.23 22.56 -20.21
CA HIS A 297 17.19 22.62 -21.23
C HIS A 297 16.72 24.06 -21.49
N ARG A 298 16.58 24.46 -22.76
CA ARG A 298 15.97 25.76 -23.12
C ARG A 298 14.45 25.59 -23.17
N GLY A 299 13.73 26.22 -22.25
CA GLY A 299 12.26 26.24 -22.25
C GLY A 299 11.66 26.28 -20.85
N VAL A 300 10.33 26.36 -20.79
CA VAL A 300 9.53 26.21 -19.57
C VAL A 300 9.83 24.85 -18.94
N ALA A 301 9.65 24.72 -17.62
CA ALA A 301 9.75 23.46 -16.90
C ALA A 301 8.76 22.40 -17.44
N GLU A 302 9.10 21.73 -18.54
CA GLU A 302 8.36 20.58 -19.03
C GLU A 302 8.82 19.34 -18.28
N ALA A 303 7.84 18.56 -17.79
CA ALA A 303 8.12 17.23 -17.29
C ALA A 303 8.70 16.40 -18.44
N VAL A 304 9.97 16.03 -18.33
CA VAL A 304 10.59 15.10 -19.28
C VAL A 304 10.03 13.72 -18.98
N ASP A 305 9.41 13.07 -19.96
CA ASP A 305 8.97 11.68 -19.83
C ASP A 305 10.20 10.79 -19.51
N PRO A 306 10.28 10.16 -18.34
CA PRO A 306 11.47 9.39 -17.97
C PRO A 306 11.48 8.04 -18.67
N ILE A 307 12.67 7.61 -19.12
CA ILE A 307 13.03 6.33 -19.75
C ILE A 307 12.13 5.97 -20.93
N VAL A 308 12.63 6.19 -22.16
CA VAL A 308 12.05 5.61 -23.37
C VAL A 308 12.57 4.17 -23.49
N CYS A 309 11.87 3.24 -24.15
CA CYS A 309 12.39 1.86 -24.34
C CYS A 309 13.80 1.79 -24.96
N ARG A 310 14.29 2.88 -25.56
CA ARG A 310 15.67 3.03 -26.05
C ARG A 310 16.70 3.23 -24.94
N ASP A 311 16.30 3.78 -23.79
CA ASP A 311 17.13 4.02 -22.60
C ASP A 311 17.14 2.81 -21.65
N LEU A 312 16.21 1.89 -21.85
CA LEU A 312 16.38 0.52 -21.41
C LEU A 312 17.41 -0.09 -22.37
N GLU A 313 18.62 -0.36 -21.90
CA GLU A 313 19.59 -1.20 -22.62
C GLU A 313 19.00 -2.61 -22.74
N CYS A 314 18.06 -2.77 -23.67
CA CYS A 314 17.53 -4.06 -24.08
C CYS A 314 18.62 -4.71 -24.94
N GLU A 315 19.67 -5.23 -24.29
CA GLU A 315 20.62 -6.12 -24.96
C GLU A 315 19.83 -7.33 -25.48
N HIS A 316 19.85 -7.51 -26.80
CA HIS A 316 19.15 -8.54 -27.56
C HIS A 316 19.54 -9.97 -27.16
#